data_AF-A0AA46TP68-F1
#
_entry.id   AF-A0AA46TP68-F1
#
_cell.length_a   1.000
_cell.length_b   1.000
_cell.length_c   1.000
_cell.angle_alpha   90.00
_cell.angle_beta   90.00
_cell.angle_gamma   90.00
#
_symmetry.space_group_name_H-M   'P 1'
#
loop_
_entity.id
_entity.type
_entity.pdbx_description
1 polymer ?
#
loop_
_entity_poly.entity_id
_entity_poly.type
_entity_poly.pdbx_seq_one_letter_code
_entity_poly.pdbx_strand_id
1 'polypeptide(L)'
;MTMNECVTTQDTTQQEVAKWLNDREQWKHEMPVMGFLSQFLTLTPVTDSRFHSASTDGKKLYICPDYSATLSDTSRQFLQAHLIWHCVAGHLTAPLVADYQRWHLACDHEVNALLLALGILFPADALLFPVCVGRSAMSVYRWLEGHPNIAVETSMDIHPAALWHDLPNTYIDQSTVTLWRLRAHLVAKEPDALPARVAKFCEAR
;
A
#
# COMPACT_ATOMS: atom_id res chain seq x y z
N MET A 1 26.53 1.39 -20.26
CA MET A 1 26.36 0.67 -18.98
C MET A 1 27.57 -0.22 -18.80
N THR A 2 28.45 0.15 -17.88
CA THR A 2 29.73 -0.56 -17.64
C THR A 2 29.52 -1.76 -16.68
N MET A 3 30.42 -2.74 -16.67
CA MET A 3 30.28 -3.92 -15.78
C MET A 3 30.20 -3.53 -14.30
N ASN A 4 30.87 -2.45 -13.87
CA ASN A 4 30.83 -1.97 -12.48
C ASN A 4 29.47 -1.36 -12.07
N GLU A 5 28.79 -0.66 -12.98
CA GLU A 5 27.43 -0.12 -12.73
C GLU A 5 26.40 -1.24 -12.62
N CYS A 6 26.55 -2.30 -13.42
CA CYS A 6 25.65 -3.46 -13.39
C CYS A 6 25.77 -4.26 -12.09
N VAL A 7 26.99 -4.44 -11.57
CA VAL A 7 27.22 -5.16 -10.30
C VAL A 7 26.70 -4.34 -9.10
N THR A 8 26.89 -3.02 -9.12
CA THR A 8 26.44 -2.14 -8.02
C THR A 8 24.92 -2.03 -7.93
N THR A 9 24.22 -1.99 -9.08
CA THR A 9 22.75 -1.96 -9.12
C THR A 9 22.11 -3.29 -8.71
N GLN A 10 22.75 -4.43 -9.05
CA GLN A 10 22.30 -5.75 -8.59
C GLN A 10 22.47 -5.94 -7.08
N ASP A 11 23.59 -5.51 -6.51
CA ASP A 11 23.84 -5.58 -5.06
C ASP A 11 22.86 -4.68 -4.29
N THR A 12 22.65 -3.43 -4.74
CA THR A 12 21.65 -2.51 -4.16
C THR A 12 20.24 -3.11 -4.21
N THR A 13 19.86 -3.72 -5.33
CA THR A 13 18.54 -4.37 -5.46
C THR A 13 18.37 -5.51 -4.45
N GLN A 14 19.37 -6.37 -4.28
CA GLN A 14 19.31 -7.47 -3.33
C GLN A 14 19.25 -6.98 -1.90
N GLN A 15 20.02 -5.94 -1.55
CA GLN A 15 20.01 -5.33 -0.23
C GLN A 15 18.64 -4.74 0.11
N GLU A 16 18.03 -3.99 -0.81
CA GLU A 16 16.70 -3.41 -0.58
C GLU A 16 15.62 -4.49 -0.46
N VAL A 17 15.63 -5.50 -1.33
CA VAL A 17 14.71 -6.64 -1.22
C VAL A 17 14.85 -7.36 0.13
N ALA A 18 16.08 -7.56 0.61
CA ALA A 18 16.32 -8.19 1.91
C ALA A 18 15.73 -7.39 3.08
N LYS A 19 15.79 -6.05 3.05
CA LYS A 19 15.18 -5.19 4.08
C LYS A 19 13.67 -5.41 4.17
N TRP A 20 12.97 -5.38 3.03
CA TRP A 20 11.52 -5.58 2.97
C TRP A 20 11.10 -6.98 3.45
N LEU A 21 11.88 -8.02 3.12
CA LEU A 21 11.64 -9.39 3.60
C LEU A 21 11.88 -9.51 5.10
N ASN A 22 12.93 -8.87 5.63
CA ASN A 22 13.19 -8.85 7.07
C ASN A 22 12.05 -8.18 7.85
N ASP A 23 11.48 -7.08 7.34
CA ASP A 23 10.29 -6.45 7.94
C ASP A 23 9.11 -7.46 8.04
N ARG A 24 8.91 -8.29 7.00
CA ARG A 24 7.86 -9.32 7.02
C ARG A 24 8.14 -10.41 8.04
N GLU A 25 9.39 -10.82 8.21
CA GLU A 25 9.77 -11.79 9.25
C GLU A 25 9.52 -11.23 10.66
N GLN A 26 9.83 -9.96 10.90
CA GLN A 26 9.51 -9.28 12.16
C GLN A 26 8.00 -9.26 12.43
N TRP A 27 7.19 -8.92 11.40
CA TRP A 27 5.73 -8.91 11.54
C TRP A 27 5.12 -10.26 11.90
N LYS A 28 5.72 -11.40 11.54
CA LYS A 28 5.21 -12.71 11.97
C LYS A 28 5.14 -12.83 13.50
N HIS A 29 5.99 -12.11 14.23
CA HIS A 29 6.04 -12.14 15.68
C HIS A 29 5.32 -10.94 16.30
N GLU A 30 5.54 -9.74 15.78
CA GLU A 30 5.05 -8.50 16.39
C GLU A 30 3.60 -8.19 16.00
N MET A 31 3.19 -8.61 14.80
CA MET A 31 1.88 -8.29 14.23
C MET A 31 1.42 -9.39 13.27
N PRO A 32 1.01 -10.56 13.80
CA PRO A 32 0.78 -11.77 13.01
C PRO A 32 -0.16 -11.61 11.82
N VAL A 33 -1.17 -10.73 11.91
CA VAL A 33 -2.07 -10.42 10.79
C VAL A 33 -1.31 -9.83 9.60
N MET A 34 -0.38 -8.91 9.83
CA MET A 34 0.45 -8.36 8.75
C MET A 34 1.43 -9.41 8.22
N GLY A 35 2.02 -10.21 9.11
CA GLY A 35 2.85 -11.35 8.72
C GLY A 35 2.11 -12.33 7.80
N PHE A 36 0.85 -12.65 8.10
CA PHE A 36 -0.02 -13.50 7.28
C PHE A 36 -0.38 -12.84 5.95
N LEU A 37 -0.91 -11.61 5.96
CA LEU A 37 -1.36 -10.93 4.75
C LEU A 37 -0.21 -10.70 3.75
N SER A 38 1.01 -10.43 4.24
CA SER A 38 2.19 -10.21 3.40
C SER A 38 2.57 -11.42 2.55
N GLN A 39 2.22 -12.65 2.96
CA GLN A 39 2.54 -13.89 2.25
C GLN A 39 1.82 -14.03 0.91
N PHE A 40 0.73 -13.26 0.71
CA PHE A 40 -0.03 -13.30 -0.54
C PHE A 40 0.49 -12.35 -1.61
N LEU A 41 1.57 -11.60 -1.34
CA LEU A 41 2.20 -10.70 -2.28
C LEU A 41 3.66 -11.09 -2.53
N THR A 42 4.00 -11.40 -3.78
CA THR A 42 5.39 -11.61 -4.19
C THR A 42 6.10 -10.27 -4.30
N LEU A 43 7.11 -10.03 -3.44
CA LEU A 43 7.95 -8.84 -3.54
C LEU A 43 8.75 -8.88 -4.85
N THR A 44 8.59 -7.85 -5.67
CA THR A 44 9.13 -7.78 -7.04
C THR A 44 9.87 -6.45 -7.23
N PRO A 45 11.21 -6.43 -7.21
CA PRO A 45 11.95 -5.22 -7.54
C PRO A 45 11.78 -4.86 -9.02
N VAL A 46 11.70 -3.57 -9.32
CA VAL A 46 11.56 -3.02 -10.67
C VAL A 46 12.69 -2.01 -10.88
N THR A 47 13.58 -2.30 -11.83
CA THR A 47 14.73 -1.46 -12.19
C THR A 47 14.52 -0.68 -13.49
N ASP A 48 13.29 -0.67 -14.04
CA ASP A 48 12.92 0.16 -15.19
C ASP A 48 13.02 1.64 -14.78
N SER A 49 13.71 2.44 -15.58
CA SER A 49 13.96 3.85 -15.32
C SER A 49 12.72 4.73 -15.39
N ARG A 50 11.54 4.18 -15.68
CA ARG A 50 10.26 4.91 -15.64
C ARG A 50 9.51 4.69 -14.32
N PHE A 51 9.93 3.71 -13.52
CA PHE A 51 9.28 3.36 -12.26
C PHE A 51 10.12 3.83 -11.08
N HIS A 52 9.66 4.87 -10.39
CA HIS A 52 10.41 5.55 -9.32
C HIS A 52 9.69 5.53 -7.96
N SER A 53 8.84 4.53 -7.73
CA SER A 53 8.01 4.45 -6.52
C SER A 53 7.77 2.99 -6.11
N ALA A 54 6.66 2.70 -5.44
CA ALA A 54 6.16 1.37 -5.14
C ALA A 54 4.67 1.27 -5.52
N SER A 55 4.17 0.04 -5.69
CA SER A 55 2.74 -0.22 -5.94
C SER A 55 2.42 -1.71 -5.77
N THR A 56 1.18 -2.10 -6.03
CA THR A 56 0.76 -3.51 -6.05
C THR A 56 -0.36 -3.76 -7.05
N ASP A 57 -0.37 -4.95 -7.66
CA ASP A 57 -1.50 -5.47 -8.45
C ASP A 57 -2.35 -6.48 -7.65
N GLY A 58 -2.08 -6.64 -6.35
CA GLY A 58 -2.70 -7.63 -5.47
C GLY A 58 -2.12 -9.05 -5.56
N LYS A 59 -1.15 -9.30 -6.44
CA LYS A 59 -0.35 -10.56 -6.47
C LYS A 59 1.12 -10.29 -6.20
N LYS A 60 1.61 -9.14 -6.65
CA LYS A 60 2.98 -8.66 -6.51
C LYS A 60 2.97 -7.33 -5.78
N LEU A 61 4.01 -7.12 -4.97
CA LEU A 61 4.34 -5.81 -4.43
C LEU A 61 5.57 -5.33 -5.18
N TYR A 62 5.41 -4.27 -5.97
CA TYR A 62 6.46 -3.69 -6.80
C TYR A 62 7.22 -2.61 -6.04
N ILE A 63 8.55 -2.66 -6.08
CA ILE A 63 9.40 -1.63 -5.46
C ILE A 63 10.47 -1.17 -6.43
N CYS A 64 10.70 0.14 -6.52
CA CYS A 64 11.91 0.69 -7.12
C CYS A 64 13.03 0.63 -6.05
N PRO A 65 14.13 -0.10 -6.27
CA PRO A 65 15.21 -0.19 -5.29
C PRO A 65 15.82 1.17 -4.95
N ASP A 66 16.01 2.05 -5.94
CA ASP A 66 16.58 3.38 -5.71
C ASP A 66 15.67 4.23 -4.82
N TYR A 67 14.35 4.15 -5.02
CA TYR A 67 13.38 4.81 -4.13
C TYR A 67 13.40 4.19 -2.73
N SER A 68 13.40 2.85 -2.63
CA SER A 68 13.48 2.14 -1.34
C SER A 68 14.71 2.56 -0.52
N ALA A 69 15.86 2.75 -1.17
CA ALA A 69 17.09 3.15 -0.51
C ALA A 69 17.01 4.56 0.13
N THR A 70 16.05 5.40 -0.29
CA THR A 70 15.81 6.72 0.32
C THR A 70 14.90 6.66 1.54
N LEU A 71 14.20 5.55 1.76
CA LEU A 71 13.23 5.42 2.85
C LEU A 71 13.92 5.10 4.18
N SER A 72 13.42 5.71 5.25
CA SER A 72 13.70 5.23 6.60
C SER A 72 13.07 3.85 6.83
N ASP A 73 13.53 3.11 7.85
CA ASP A 73 12.91 1.84 8.23
C ASP A 73 11.41 1.99 8.51
N THR A 74 11.03 3.04 9.24
CA THR A 74 9.62 3.36 9.54
C THR A 74 8.81 3.63 8.26
N SER A 75 9.35 4.46 7.34
CA SER A 75 8.67 4.77 6.08
C SER A 75 8.51 3.54 5.19
N ARG A 76 9.52 2.67 5.14
CA ARG A 76 9.49 1.41 4.38
C ARG A 76 8.45 0.44 4.94
N GLN A 77 8.45 0.22 6.26
CA GLN A 77 7.48 -0.64 6.93
C GLN A 77 6.05 -0.12 6.73
N PHE A 78 5.85 1.19 6.88
CA PHE A 78 4.56 1.83 6.65
C PHE A 78 4.09 1.69 5.21
N LEU A 79 4.93 2.03 4.22
CA LEU A 79 4.61 1.91 2.80
C LEU A 79 4.23 0.47 2.42
N GLN A 80 4.97 -0.50 2.95
CA GLN A 80 4.66 -1.90 2.72
C GLN A 80 3.30 -2.30 3.32
N ALA A 81 3.00 -1.86 4.55
CA ALA A 81 1.72 -2.11 5.17
C ALA A 81 0.58 -1.42 4.41
N HIS A 82 0.80 -0.19 3.97
CA HIS A 82 -0.11 0.61 3.16
C HIS A 82 -0.51 -0.12 1.89
N LEU A 83 0.43 -0.60 1.09
CA LEU A 83 0.15 -1.35 -0.13
C LEU A 83 -0.62 -2.66 0.12
N ILE A 84 -0.29 -3.39 1.20
CA ILE A 84 -1.07 -4.57 1.62
C ILE A 84 -2.51 -4.16 1.95
N TRP A 85 -2.71 -3.03 2.63
CA TRP A 85 -4.03 -2.56 3.03
C TRP A 85 -4.84 -1.94 1.90
N HIS A 86 -4.22 -1.44 0.81
CA HIS A 86 -4.95 -1.18 -0.44
C HIS A 86 -5.60 -2.45 -0.98
N CYS A 87 -4.92 -3.60 -0.86
CA CYS A 87 -5.49 -4.88 -1.27
C CYS A 87 -6.68 -5.27 -0.38
N VAL A 88 -6.51 -5.20 0.95
CA VAL A 88 -7.57 -5.50 1.94
C VAL A 88 -8.78 -4.58 1.76
N ALA A 89 -8.55 -3.28 1.53
CA ALA A 89 -9.60 -2.28 1.36
C ALA A 89 -10.34 -2.40 0.01
N GLY A 90 -9.82 -3.19 -0.93
CA GLY A 90 -10.36 -3.34 -2.28
C GLY A 90 -10.01 -2.18 -3.21
N HIS A 91 -8.97 -1.41 -2.90
CA HIS A 91 -8.51 -0.25 -3.68
C HIS A 91 -7.56 -0.62 -4.83
N LEU A 92 -7.57 -1.90 -5.23
CA LEU A 92 -6.86 -2.37 -6.42
C LEU A 92 -7.46 -1.77 -7.71
N THR A 93 -8.76 -1.49 -7.72
CA THR A 93 -9.44 -0.84 -8.85
C THR A 93 -10.03 0.51 -8.42
N ALA A 94 -10.31 1.36 -9.41
CA ALA A 94 -10.99 2.63 -9.19
C ALA A 94 -12.42 2.57 -9.76
N PRO A 95 -13.43 3.11 -9.05
CA PRO A 95 -14.73 3.37 -9.65
C PRO A 95 -14.61 4.49 -10.69
N LEU A 96 -15.67 4.69 -11.47
CA LEU A 96 -15.73 5.85 -12.37
C LEU A 96 -15.80 7.14 -11.55
N VAL A 97 -14.72 7.89 -11.54
CA VAL A 97 -14.55 9.16 -10.82
C VAL A 97 -14.08 10.25 -11.79
N ALA A 98 -14.43 11.49 -11.50
CA ALA A 98 -14.03 12.63 -12.34
C ALA A 98 -12.56 13.03 -12.15
N ASP A 99 -11.95 12.64 -11.03
CA ASP A 99 -10.62 13.08 -10.61
C ASP A 99 -9.88 11.95 -9.90
N TYR A 100 -8.86 11.43 -10.57
CA TYR A 100 -8.10 10.30 -10.07
C TYR A 100 -7.14 10.68 -8.92
N GLN A 101 -6.64 11.92 -8.88
CA GLN A 101 -5.79 12.37 -7.78
C GLN A 101 -6.59 12.44 -6.49
N ARG A 102 -7.80 13.02 -6.53
CA ARG A 102 -8.71 13.03 -5.36
C ARG A 102 -9.07 11.61 -4.93
N TRP A 103 -9.26 10.70 -5.88
CA TRP A 103 -9.55 9.31 -5.55
C TRP A 103 -8.38 8.63 -4.86
N HIS A 104 -7.15 8.85 -5.34
CA HIS A 104 -5.94 8.35 -4.72
C HIS A 104 -5.82 8.82 -3.27
N LEU A 105 -5.85 10.13 -3.03
CA LEU A 105 -5.77 10.71 -1.68
C LEU A 105 -6.86 10.18 -0.73
N ALA A 106 -8.06 9.91 -1.25
CA ALA A 106 -9.15 9.36 -0.47
C ALA A 106 -8.94 7.89 -0.07
N CYS A 107 -8.42 7.07 -0.99
CA CYS A 107 -8.00 5.71 -0.71
C CYS A 107 -6.89 5.66 0.33
N ASP A 108 -5.86 6.49 0.15
CA ASP A 108 -4.70 6.57 1.04
C ASP A 108 -5.12 6.97 2.44
N HIS A 109 -5.98 7.98 2.56
CA HIS A 109 -6.52 8.38 3.86
C HIS A 109 -7.28 7.25 4.56
N GLU A 110 -8.16 6.53 3.85
CA GLU A 110 -8.92 5.42 4.45
C GLU A 110 -7.97 4.31 4.92
N VAL A 111 -6.98 3.95 4.11
CA VAL A 111 -5.93 2.96 4.45
C VAL A 111 -5.09 3.45 5.64
N ASN A 112 -4.58 4.67 5.60
CA ASN A 112 -3.72 5.24 6.63
C ASN A 112 -4.44 5.36 7.98
N ALA A 113 -5.74 5.69 7.97
CA ALA A 113 -6.56 5.70 9.17
C ALA A 113 -6.75 4.29 9.78
N LEU A 114 -6.78 3.23 8.96
CA LEU A 114 -6.81 1.84 9.43
C LEU A 114 -5.46 1.41 9.99
N LEU A 115 -4.35 1.75 9.32
CA LEU A 115 -3.00 1.48 9.82
C LEU A 115 -2.73 2.17 11.16
N LEU A 116 -3.18 3.42 11.30
CA LEU A 116 -3.10 4.14 12.57
C LEU A 116 -3.87 3.42 13.67
N ALA A 117 -5.07 2.91 13.38
CA ALA A 117 -5.86 2.14 14.33
C ALA A 117 -5.22 0.79 14.69
N LEU A 118 -4.42 0.21 13.80
CA LEU A 118 -3.63 -1.01 14.03
C LEU A 118 -2.37 -0.79 14.87
N GLY A 119 -2.01 0.48 15.14
CA GLY A 119 -0.79 0.80 15.87
C GLY A 119 0.48 0.71 15.02
N ILE A 120 0.37 0.74 13.69
CA ILE A 120 1.53 0.85 12.81
C ILE A 120 2.23 2.19 13.07
N LEU A 121 3.56 2.18 13.17
CA LEU A 121 4.34 3.40 13.26
C LEU A 121 4.11 4.29 12.04
N PHE A 122 3.70 5.52 12.30
CA PHE A 122 3.21 6.45 11.28
C PHE A 122 4.31 7.45 10.91
N PRO A 123 4.77 7.50 9.63
CA PRO A 123 5.71 8.51 9.17
C PRO A 123 5.16 9.92 9.37
N ALA A 124 6.03 10.90 9.63
CA ALA A 124 5.63 12.27 9.91
C ALA A 124 4.94 12.96 8.71
N ASP A 125 5.23 12.48 7.51
CA ASP A 125 4.75 12.95 6.21
C ASP A 125 3.64 12.08 5.62
N ALA A 126 3.16 11.04 6.34
CA ALA A 126 2.09 10.20 5.83
C ALA A 126 0.74 10.94 5.81
N LEU A 127 0.03 10.81 4.69
CA LEU A 127 -1.23 11.50 4.45
C LEU A 127 -2.32 11.08 5.45
N LEU A 128 -2.90 12.04 6.15
CA LEU A 128 -4.08 11.82 6.99
C LEU A 128 -4.88 13.12 7.09
N PHE A 129 -6.19 13.03 6.87
CA PHE A 129 -7.14 14.13 7.08
C PHE A 129 -7.90 13.88 8.40
N PRO A 130 -7.51 14.50 9.54
CA PRO A 130 -8.05 14.11 10.86
C PRO A 130 -9.58 14.15 10.96
N VAL A 131 -10.22 15.12 10.29
CA VAL A 131 -11.69 15.29 10.27
C VAL A 131 -12.44 14.19 9.50
N CYS A 132 -11.70 13.39 8.72
CA CYS A 132 -12.20 12.31 7.87
C CYS A 132 -11.90 10.92 8.43
N VAL A 133 -11.26 10.81 9.60
CA VAL A 133 -10.96 9.50 10.21
C VAL A 133 -12.24 8.68 10.38
N GLY A 134 -12.23 7.45 9.87
CA GLY A 134 -13.37 6.52 9.90
C GLY A 134 -14.41 6.72 8.80
N ARG A 135 -14.22 7.69 7.89
CA ARG A 135 -15.03 7.83 6.67
C ARG A 135 -14.52 6.90 5.58
N SER A 136 -15.41 6.50 4.67
CA SER A 136 -15.02 5.69 3.51
C SER A 136 -14.27 6.49 2.45
N ALA A 137 -13.47 5.84 1.60
CA ALA A 137 -12.78 6.51 0.48
C ALA A 137 -13.76 7.34 -0.36
N MET A 138 -14.95 6.83 -0.69
CA MET A 138 -15.95 7.61 -1.44
C MET A 138 -16.46 8.84 -0.67
N SER A 139 -16.61 8.76 0.65
CA SER A 139 -16.99 9.91 1.46
C SER A 139 -15.86 10.95 1.55
N VAL A 140 -14.60 10.51 1.59
CA VAL A 140 -13.44 11.39 1.62
C VAL A 140 -13.21 12.03 0.25
N TYR A 141 -13.36 11.26 -0.83
CA TYR A 141 -13.32 11.75 -2.21
C TYR A 141 -14.28 12.93 -2.43
N ARG A 142 -15.53 12.80 -1.96
CA ARG A 142 -16.53 13.88 -2.02
C ARG A 142 -16.13 15.07 -1.14
N TRP A 143 -15.60 14.82 0.05
CA TRP A 143 -15.14 15.89 0.94
C TRP A 143 -13.97 16.67 0.34
N LEU A 144 -13.06 16.00 -0.37
CA LEU A 144 -11.91 16.62 -1.04
C LEU A 144 -12.29 17.57 -2.18
N GLU A 145 -13.54 17.57 -2.65
CA GLU A 145 -14.04 18.61 -3.56
C GLU A 145 -13.95 20.02 -2.95
N GLY A 146 -14.11 20.13 -1.63
CA GLY A 146 -13.94 21.39 -0.91
C GLY A 146 -12.52 21.64 -0.38
N HIS A 147 -11.55 20.76 -0.70
CA HIS A 147 -10.18 20.93 -0.21
C HIS A 147 -9.51 22.13 -0.90
N PRO A 148 -8.94 23.08 -0.15
CA PRO A 148 -8.49 24.36 -0.71
C PRO A 148 -7.36 24.20 -1.73
N ASN A 149 -6.52 23.18 -1.57
CA ASN A 149 -5.47 22.85 -2.53
C ASN A 149 -5.07 21.37 -2.37
N ILE A 150 -5.50 20.49 -3.28
CA ILE A 150 -5.11 19.07 -3.24
C ILE A 150 -3.68 18.82 -3.75
N ALA A 151 -3.08 19.79 -4.45
CA ALA A 151 -1.77 19.62 -5.09
C ALA A 151 -0.60 19.69 -4.10
N VAL A 152 -0.84 20.10 -2.84
CA VAL A 152 0.17 20.06 -1.77
C VAL A 152 0.18 18.71 -1.05
N GLU A 153 -0.87 17.91 -1.22
CA GLU A 153 -0.96 16.58 -0.63
C GLU A 153 -0.16 15.58 -1.48
N THR A 154 0.59 14.71 -0.81
CA THR A 154 1.52 13.78 -1.47
C THR A 154 1.24 12.35 -1.05
N SER A 155 1.20 11.45 -2.03
CA SER A 155 1.14 9.99 -1.84
C SER A 155 2.55 9.40 -1.91
N MET A 156 2.80 8.34 -1.15
CA MET A 156 4.11 7.67 -1.13
C MET A 156 4.28 6.65 -2.27
N ASP A 157 3.17 6.26 -2.90
CA ASP A 157 3.11 5.18 -3.88
C ASP A 157 2.41 5.62 -5.17
N ILE A 158 2.39 4.71 -6.14
CA ILE A 158 1.51 4.79 -7.30
C ILE A 158 0.24 4.01 -6.96
N HIS A 159 -0.92 4.68 -6.96
CA HIS A 159 -2.19 4.02 -6.71
C HIS A 159 -2.34 2.75 -7.56
N PRO A 160 -2.74 1.60 -6.99
CA PRO A 160 -2.85 0.33 -7.73
C PRO A 160 -3.63 0.41 -9.05
N ALA A 161 -4.76 1.12 -9.06
CA ALA A 161 -5.57 1.32 -10.27
C ALA A 161 -4.90 2.15 -11.39
N ALA A 162 -3.81 2.85 -11.09
CA ALA A 162 -3.03 3.65 -12.04
C ALA A 162 -1.73 2.95 -12.50
N LEU A 163 -1.38 1.81 -11.88
CA LEU A 163 -0.10 1.10 -12.10
C LEU A 163 0.20 0.77 -13.57
N TRP A 164 -0.83 0.56 -14.39
CA TRP A 164 -0.69 0.25 -15.81
C TRP A 164 0.01 1.37 -16.61
N HIS A 165 0.04 2.61 -16.12
CA HIS A 165 0.79 3.69 -16.79
C HIS A 165 2.30 3.44 -16.73
N ASP A 166 2.80 2.96 -15.60
CA ASP A 166 4.22 2.71 -15.38
C ASP A 166 4.62 1.29 -15.78
N LEU A 167 3.73 0.32 -15.53
CA LEU A 167 3.91 -1.09 -15.83
C LEU A 167 2.77 -1.62 -16.71
N PRO A 168 2.79 -1.40 -18.03
CA PRO A 168 1.66 -1.65 -18.94
C PRO A 168 1.25 -3.12 -19.07
N ASN A 169 2.10 -4.05 -18.64
CA ASN A 169 1.81 -5.49 -18.65
C ASN A 169 1.23 -5.99 -17.31
N THR A 170 0.90 -5.08 -16.38
CA THR A 170 0.23 -5.43 -15.12
C THR A 170 -1.27 -5.36 -15.31
N TYR A 171 -1.97 -6.37 -14.78
CA TYR A 171 -3.42 -6.47 -14.89
C TYR A 171 -4.01 -6.92 -13.56
N ILE A 172 -4.97 -6.16 -13.08
CA ILE A 172 -5.69 -6.43 -11.85
C ILE A 172 -6.93 -7.24 -12.19
N ASP A 173 -6.82 -8.55 -11.98
CA ASP A 173 -7.91 -9.49 -12.20
C ASP A 173 -8.97 -9.40 -11.08
N GLN A 174 -10.25 -9.49 -11.48
CA GLN A 174 -11.38 -9.52 -10.56
C GLN A 174 -11.31 -10.70 -9.57
N SER A 175 -10.68 -11.82 -9.97
CA SER A 175 -10.44 -12.94 -9.06
C SER A 175 -9.50 -12.54 -7.91
N THR A 176 -8.46 -11.74 -8.19
CA THR A 176 -7.54 -11.20 -7.19
C THR A 176 -8.27 -10.34 -6.17
N VAL A 177 -9.13 -9.42 -6.64
CA VAL A 177 -9.96 -8.58 -5.76
C VAL A 177 -10.85 -9.43 -4.86
N THR A 178 -11.48 -10.46 -5.42
CA THR A 178 -12.34 -11.39 -4.67
C THR A 178 -11.56 -12.16 -3.61
N LEU A 179 -10.36 -12.64 -3.92
CA LEU A 179 -9.49 -13.32 -2.96
C LEU A 179 -9.09 -12.40 -1.80
N TRP A 180 -8.81 -11.12 -2.06
CA TRP A 180 -8.50 -10.17 -0.99
C TRP A 180 -9.69 -9.86 -0.10
N ARG A 181 -10.91 -9.76 -0.64
CA ARG A 181 -12.12 -9.66 0.20
C ARG A 181 -12.30 -10.88 1.10
N LEU A 182 -12.08 -12.08 0.57
CA LEU A 182 -12.13 -13.31 1.38
C LEU A 182 -11.08 -13.27 2.50
N ARG A 183 -9.85 -12.83 2.21
CA ARG A 183 -8.80 -12.67 3.22
C ARG A 183 -9.16 -11.63 4.28
N ALA A 184 -9.75 -10.50 3.89
CA ALA A 184 -10.24 -9.48 4.81
C ALA A 184 -11.27 -10.07 5.80
N HIS A 185 -12.25 -10.81 5.28
CA HIS A 185 -13.24 -11.50 6.12
C HIS A 185 -12.62 -12.57 7.03
N LEU A 186 -11.60 -13.29 6.56
CA LEU A 186 -10.91 -14.30 7.36
C LEU A 186 -10.18 -13.66 8.55
N VAL A 187 -9.42 -12.58 8.32
CA VAL A 187 -8.69 -11.90 9.41
C VAL A 187 -9.64 -11.21 10.40
N ALA A 188 -10.83 -10.78 9.96
CA ALA A 188 -11.84 -10.19 10.84
C ALA A 188 -12.49 -11.21 11.79
N LYS A 189 -12.54 -12.48 11.38
CA LYS A 189 -13.13 -13.57 12.19
C LYS A 189 -12.17 -14.13 13.24
N GLU A 190 -10.87 -13.84 13.12
CA GLU A 190 -9.89 -14.29 14.08
C GLU A 190 -10.03 -13.47 15.39
N PRO A 191 -10.36 -14.12 16.52
CA PRO A 191 -10.58 -13.41 17.78
C PRO A 191 -9.33 -12.61 18.20
N ASP A 192 -9.55 -11.38 18.66
CA ASP A 192 -8.51 -10.46 19.17
C ASP A 192 -7.38 -10.10 18.18
N ALA A 193 -7.47 -10.53 16.91
CA ALA A 193 -6.44 -10.27 15.91
C ALA A 193 -6.46 -8.83 15.39
N LEU A 194 -7.60 -8.15 15.47
CA LEU A 194 -7.81 -6.79 14.96
C LEU A 194 -8.56 -5.93 15.98
N PRO A 195 -8.21 -4.64 16.10
CA PRO A 195 -9.04 -3.66 16.81
C PRO A 195 -10.46 -3.63 16.23
N ALA A 196 -11.48 -3.49 17.09
CA ALA A 196 -12.89 -3.63 16.69
C ALA A 196 -13.31 -2.79 15.47
N ARG A 197 -12.80 -1.55 15.34
CA ARG A 197 -13.05 -0.69 14.19
C ARG A 197 -12.52 -1.30 12.88
N VAL A 198 -11.34 -1.90 12.95
CA VAL A 198 -10.65 -2.48 11.80
C VAL A 198 -11.30 -3.81 11.41
N ALA A 199 -11.66 -4.65 12.39
CA ALA A 199 -12.42 -5.88 12.15
C ALA A 199 -13.75 -5.57 11.41
N LYS A 200 -14.52 -4.61 11.92
CA LYS A 200 -15.78 -4.17 11.29
C LYS A 200 -15.58 -3.62 9.87
N PHE A 201 -14.46 -2.94 9.61
CA PHE A 201 -14.12 -2.50 8.26
C PHE A 201 -13.95 -3.71 7.33
N CYS A 202 -13.14 -4.69 7.75
CA CYS A 202 -12.84 -5.89 6.97
C CYS A 202 -14.09 -6.74 6.69
N GLU A 203 -15.04 -6.82 7.63
CA GLU A 203 -16.33 -7.52 7.44
C GLU A 203 -17.24 -6.87 6.39
N ALA A 204 -17.04 -5.59 6.10
CA ALA A 204 -17.90 -4.81 5.22
C ALA A 204 -17.39 -4.70 3.77
N ARG A 205 -16.31 -5.39 3.41
CA ARG A 205 -15.62 -5.29 2.11
C ARG A 205 -16.07 -6.34 1.10
#